data_AF-A0A5C4M760-F1
#
_entry.id   AF-A0A5C4M760-F1
#
_cell.length_a   1.000
_cell.length_b   1.000
_cell.length_c   1.000
_cell.angle_alpha   90.00
_cell.angle_beta   90.00
_cell.angle_gamma   90.00
#
_symmetry.space_group_name_H-M   'P 1'
#
loop_
_entity.id
_entity.type
_entity.pdbx_description
1 polymer ?
#
loop_
_entity_poly.entity_id
_entity_poly.type
_entity_poly.pdbx_seq_one_letter_code
_entity_poly.pdbx_strand_id
1 'polypeptide(L)'
;MPVDTLTSVPPPAPIQVGKNGSPGGYKFDPDQVQDVINKWQTLLDDVNEDIREAKTIAQVQAPGKEFASGDFIQKGAGPSGDTLLQQHERMQEYITNYINALEKASGKIAQSDDEARQKAAQQGRELT
;
A
#
# COMPACT_ATOMS: atom_id res chain seq x y z
N MET A 1 18.98 0.84 -20.46
CA MET A 1 18.39 0.28 -19.23
C MET A 1 16.99 0.86 -19.08
N PRO A 2 15.99 0.10 -18.60
CA PRO A 2 14.70 0.68 -18.24
C PRO A 2 14.97 1.83 -17.26
N VAL A 3 14.55 3.03 -17.61
CA VAL A 3 14.64 4.18 -16.71
C VAL A 3 13.36 4.20 -15.91
N ASP A 4 13.48 3.93 -14.63
CA ASP A 4 12.38 4.10 -13.71
C ASP A 4 12.09 5.61 -13.58
N THR A 5 10.99 6.06 -14.17
CA THR A 5 10.63 7.49 -14.21
C THR A 5 9.77 7.91 -13.01
N LEU A 6 9.38 6.96 -12.15
CA LEU A 6 8.59 7.26 -10.96
C LEU A 6 9.52 7.68 -9.82
N THR A 7 9.67 8.99 -9.64
CA THR A 7 10.46 9.58 -8.54
C THR A 7 9.73 9.54 -7.20
N SER A 8 8.41 9.31 -7.20
CA SER A 8 7.57 9.15 -6.02
C SER A 8 6.28 8.42 -6.37
N VAL A 9 5.61 7.84 -5.37
CA VAL A 9 4.27 7.27 -5.54
C VAL A 9 3.24 8.40 -5.72
N PRO A 10 2.38 8.38 -6.74
CA PRO A 10 1.37 9.41 -6.94
C PRO A 10 0.30 9.34 -5.84
N PRO A 11 -0.33 10.47 -5.48
CA PRO A 11 -1.44 10.45 -4.54
C PRO A 11 -2.63 9.68 -5.11
N PRO A 12 -3.47 9.05 -4.26
CA PRO A 12 -4.70 8.43 -4.71
C PRO A 12 -5.65 9.49 -5.30
N ALA A 13 -6.40 9.11 -6.33
CA ALA A 13 -7.44 9.98 -6.88
C ALA A 13 -8.46 10.37 -5.80
N PRO A 14 -9.15 11.53 -5.92
CA PRO A 14 -10.21 11.91 -4.99
C PRO A 14 -11.27 10.80 -4.84
N ILE A 15 -11.67 10.52 -3.61
CA ILE A 15 -12.68 9.51 -3.29
C ILE A 15 -13.85 10.17 -2.56
N GLN A 16 -15.05 9.84 -2.99
CA GLN A 16 -16.31 10.22 -2.38
C GLN A 16 -17.08 8.96 -1.94
N VAL A 17 -17.57 8.94 -0.70
CA VAL A 17 -18.43 7.87 -0.17
C VAL A 17 -19.74 8.50 0.29
N GLY A 18 -20.84 8.22 -0.42
CA GLY A 18 -22.10 8.94 -0.22
C GLY A 18 -21.93 10.46 -0.41
N LYS A 19 -22.08 11.24 0.67
CA LYS A 19 -21.87 12.70 0.69
C LYS A 19 -20.53 13.13 1.29
N ASN A 20 -19.72 12.18 1.78
CA ASN A 20 -18.44 12.44 2.43
C ASN A 20 -17.28 12.25 1.45
N GLY A 21 -16.15 12.90 1.73
CA GLY A 21 -14.95 12.83 0.89
C GLY A 21 -14.86 13.95 -0.15
N SER A 22 -13.93 13.79 -1.10
CA SER A 22 -13.62 14.80 -2.11
C SER A 22 -14.28 14.45 -3.45
N PRO A 23 -15.06 15.36 -4.07
CA PRO A 23 -15.68 15.12 -5.37
C PRO A 23 -14.64 15.15 -6.51
N GLY A 24 -15.01 14.58 -7.66
CA GLY A 24 -14.20 14.65 -8.89
C GLY A 24 -13.34 13.41 -9.19
N GLY A 25 -13.48 12.33 -8.41
CA GLY A 25 -12.86 11.04 -8.69
C GLY A 25 -13.83 9.88 -8.49
N TYR A 26 -13.40 8.82 -7.78
CA TYR A 26 -14.22 7.64 -7.57
C TYR A 26 -15.34 7.90 -6.56
N LYS A 27 -16.54 7.38 -6.83
CA LYS A 27 -17.69 7.47 -5.94
C LYS A 27 -18.14 6.07 -5.52
N PHE A 28 -18.33 5.89 -4.22
CA PHE A 28 -18.80 4.65 -3.63
C PHE A 28 -20.07 4.87 -2.82
N ASP A 29 -20.91 3.85 -2.79
CA ASP A 29 -22.03 3.80 -1.86
C ASP A 29 -21.51 3.45 -0.45
N PRO A 30 -22.04 4.10 0.61
CA PRO A 30 -21.60 3.84 1.99
C PRO A 30 -21.69 2.36 2.38
N ASP A 31 -22.70 1.65 1.89
CA ASP A 31 -22.93 0.25 2.22
C ASP A 31 -21.96 -0.71 1.50
N GLN A 32 -21.23 -0.23 0.50
CA GLN A 32 -20.31 -1.03 -0.33
C GLN A 32 -18.84 -0.69 -0.08
N VAL A 33 -18.54 0.45 0.55
CA VAL A 33 -17.16 0.89 0.77
C VAL A 33 -16.36 -0.09 1.60
N GLN A 34 -17.00 -0.80 2.55
CA GLN A 34 -16.31 -1.79 3.37
C GLN A 34 -15.81 -2.97 2.54
N ASP A 35 -16.64 -3.47 1.61
CA ASP A 35 -16.24 -4.57 0.74
C ASP A 35 -15.11 -4.15 -0.22
N VAL A 36 -15.11 -2.88 -0.65
CA VAL A 36 -14.01 -2.31 -1.42
C VAL A 36 -12.72 -2.25 -0.60
N ILE A 37 -12.78 -1.75 0.64
CA ILE A 37 -11.64 -1.73 1.56
C ILE A 37 -11.09 -3.15 1.77
N ASN A 38 -11.96 -4.12 2.02
CA ASN A 38 -11.57 -5.52 2.22
C ASN A 38 -10.80 -6.08 0.99
N LYS A 39 -11.27 -5.78 -0.22
CA LYS A 39 -10.58 -6.19 -1.46
C LYS A 39 -9.20 -5.57 -1.61
N TRP A 40 -9.06 -4.29 -1.27
CA TRP A 40 -7.75 -3.62 -1.27
C TRP A 40 -6.82 -4.18 -0.19
N GLN A 41 -7.36 -4.55 0.98
CA GLN A 41 -6.57 -5.20 2.03
C GLN A 41 -6.07 -6.58 1.59
N THR A 42 -6.92 -7.38 0.92
CA THR A 42 -6.49 -8.66 0.33
C THR A 42 -5.39 -8.44 -0.71
N LEU A 43 -5.55 -7.45 -1.60
CA LEU A 43 -4.51 -7.12 -2.57
C LEU A 43 -3.20 -6.67 -1.88
N LEU A 44 -3.29 -5.94 -0.77
CA LEU A 44 -2.11 -5.54 0.01
C LEU A 44 -1.38 -6.76 0.58
N ASP A 45 -2.14 -7.75 1.07
CA ASP A 45 -1.56 -9.00 1.58
C ASP A 45 -0.85 -9.79 0.46
N ASP A 46 -1.46 -9.86 -0.74
CA ASP A 46 -0.85 -10.48 -1.93
C ASP A 46 0.44 -9.76 -2.34
N VAL A 47 0.41 -8.43 -2.43
CA VAL A 47 1.61 -7.63 -2.76
C VAL A 47 2.71 -7.80 -1.70
N ASN A 48 2.35 -7.98 -0.43
CA ASN A 48 3.34 -8.25 0.62
C ASN A 48 4.00 -9.62 0.46
N GLU A 49 3.31 -10.63 -0.09
CA GLU A 49 3.93 -11.89 -0.50
C GLU A 49 4.86 -11.68 -1.71
N ASP A 50 4.40 -10.95 -2.74
CA ASP A 50 5.23 -10.65 -3.91
C ASP A 50 6.52 -9.92 -3.52
N ILE A 51 6.49 -9.01 -2.53
CA ILE A 51 7.69 -8.35 -1.99
C ILE A 51 8.67 -9.37 -1.39
N ARG A 52 8.18 -10.41 -0.69
CA ARG A 52 9.05 -11.46 -0.12
C ARG A 52 9.72 -12.27 -1.22
N GLU A 53 8.98 -12.61 -2.26
CA GLU A 53 9.52 -13.31 -3.44
C GLU A 53 10.51 -12.43 -4.21
N ALA A 54 10.16 -11.16 -4.46
CA ALA A 54 11.02 -10.18 -5.14
C ALA A 54 12.33 -9.94 -4.38
N LYS A 55 12.33 -9.95 -3.04
CA LYS A 55 13.56 -9.91 -2.23
C LYS A 55 14.47 -11.09 -2.51
N THR A 56 13.90 -12.28 -2.70
CA THR A 56 14.67 -13.49 -3.03
C THR A 56 15.32 -13.35 -4.41
N ILE A 57 14.60 -12.78 -5.38
CA ILE A 57 15.11 -12.52 -6.74
C ILE A 57 16.20 -11.44 -6.72
N ALA A 58 15.99 -10.33 -6.00
CA ALA A 58 16.96 -9.24 -5.89
C ALA A 58 18.27 -9.67 -5.22
N GLN A 59 18.21 -10.66 -4.32
CA GLN A 59 19.37 -11.19 -3.59
C GLN A 59 20.04 -12.40 -4.26
N VAL A 60 19.68 -12.71 -5.52
CA VAL A 60 20.26 -13.84 -6.24
C VAL A 60 21.77 -13.68 -6.42
N GLN A 61 22.50 -14.77 -6.20
CA GLN A 61 23.96 -14.80 -6.28
C GLN A 61 24.43 -15.56 -7.51
N ALA A 62 25.64 -15.24 -7.97
CA ALA A 62 26.29 -15.93 -9.07
C ALA A 62 26.53 -17.41 -8.69
N PRO A 63 26.18 -18.38 -9.55
CA PRO A 63 26.39 -19.81 -9.27
C PRO A 63 27.89 -20.20 -9.30
N GLY A 64 28.74 -19.38 -9.89
CA GLY A 64 30.18 -19.59 -9.99
C GLY A 64 30.97 -18.27 -10.05
N LYS A 65 32.30 -18.37 -9.91
CA LYS A 65 33.21 -17.21 -9.87
C LYS A 65 33.73 -16.80 -11.26
N GLU A 66 33.24 -17.44 -12.31
CA GLU A 66 33.56 -17.10 -13.69
C GLU A 66 32.90 -15.79 -14.14
N PHE A 67 33.51 -15.17 -15.15
CA PHE A 67 33.05 -13.90 -15.71
C PHE A 67 31.57 -13.94 -16.13
N ALA A 68 31.13 -15.01 -16.79
CA ALA A 68 29.77 -15.12 -17.31
C ALA A 68 28.71 -15.03 -16.18
N SER A 69 28.95 -15.70 -15.06
CA SER A 69 28.06 -15.67 -13.90
C SER A 69 28.08 -14.31 -13.20
N GLY A 70 29.25 -13.70 -13.04
CA GLY A 70 29.36 -12.35 -12.48
C GLY A 70 28.68 -11.28 -13.34
N ASP A 71 28.91 -11.31 -14.66
CA ASP A 71 28.35 -10.36 -15.62
C ASP A 71 26.81 -10.46 -15.71
N PHE A 72 26.27 -11.70 -15.65
CA PHE A 72 24.83 -11.94 -15.61
C PHE A 72 24.17 -11.32 -14.38
N ILE A 73 24.78 -11.49 -13.19
CA ILE A 73 24.27 -10.85 -11.97
C ILE A 73 24.37 -9.33 -12.06
N GLN A 74 25.52 -8.79 -12.47
CA GLN A 74 25.78 -7.35 -12.47
C GLN A 74 24.92 -6.57 -13.47
N LYS A 75 24.65 -7.14 -14.64
CA LYS A 75 23.95 -6.43 -15.74
C LYS A 75 22.54 -6.90 -16.00
N GLY A 76 22.21 -8.12 -15.60
CA GLY A 76 20.91 -8.74 -15.84
C GLY A 76 20.11 -8.84 -14.55
N ALA A 77 20.39 -9.87 -13.76
CA ALA A 77 19.53 -10.29 -12.67
C ALA A 77 19.47 -9.29 -11.51
N GLY A 78 20.59 -8.71 -11.08
CA GLY A 78 20.64 -7.75 -9.97
C GLY A 78 19.78 -6.51 -10.23
N PRO A 79 20.08 -5.70 -11.28
CA PRO A 79 19.29 -4.51 -11.58
C PRO A 79 17.81 -4.79 -11.86
N SER A 80 17.50 -5.94 -12.46
CA SER A 80 16.11 -6.33 -12.74
C SER A 80 15.37 -6.72 -11.46
N GLY A 81 16.02 -7.47 -10.56
CA GLY A 81 15.46 -7.84 -9.26
C GLY A 81 15.26 -6.63 -8.35
N ASP A 82 16.23 -5.72 -8.31
CA ASP A 82 16.10 -4.45 -7.58
C ASP A 82 14.93 -3.60 -8.10
N THR A 83 14.78 -3.53 -9.43
CA THR A 83 13.67 -2.80 -10.05
C THR A 83 12.34 -3.46 -9.70
N LEU A 84 12.25 -4.80 -9.79
CA LEU A 84 11.03 -5.54 -9.43
C LEU A 84 10.62 -5.27 -7.98
N LEU A 85 11.57 -5.37 -7.03
CA LEU A 85 11.33 -5.10 -5.63
C LEU A 85 10.82 -3.67 -5.40
N GLN A 86 11.49 -2.67 -5.98
CA GLN A 86 11.09 -1.26 -5.87
C GLN A 86 9.68 -1.01 -6.41
N GLN A 87 9.29 -1.67 -7.51
CA GLN A 87 7.93 -1.53 -8.04
C GLN A 87 6.88 -2.12 -7.09
N HIS A 88 7.13 -3.29 -6.49
CA HIS A 88 6.20 -3.87 -5.52
C HIS A 88 6.08 -3.01 -4.24
N GLU A 89 7.19 -2.45 -3.74
CA GLU A 89 7.17 -1.54 -2.59
C GLU A 89 6.35 -0.28 -2.87
N ARG A 90 6.43 0.27 -4.09
CA ARG A 90 5.60 1.41 -4.50
C ARG A 90 4.13 1.06 -4.67
N MET A 91 3.82 -0.15 -5.14
CA MET A 91 2.44 -0.64 -5.18
C MET A 91 1.87 -0.77 -3.77
N GLN A 92 2.63 -1.33 -2.83
CA GLN A 92 2.26 -1.41 -1.41
C GLN A 92 1.94 -0.04 -0.82
N GLU A 93 2.80 0.96 -1.07
CA GLU A 93 2.59 2.34 -0.63
C GLU A 93 1.32 2.93 -1.24
N TYR A 94 1.10 2.77 -2.55
CA TYR A 94 -0.09 3.28 -3.22
C TYR A 94 -1.38 2.64 -2.66
N ILE A 95 -1.40 1.31 -2.50
CA ILE A 95 -2.54 0.58 -1.94
C ILE A 95 -2.86 1.07 -0.53
N THR A 96 -1.83 1.21 0.32
CA THR A 96 -1.99 1.71 1.69
C THR A 96 -2.59 3.12 1.70
N ASN A 97 -2.08 4.01 0.86
CA ASN A 97 -2.61 5.38 0.73
C ASN A 97 -4.06 5.39 0.23
N TYR A 98 -4.42 4.48 -0.68
CA TYR A 98 -5.78 4.36 -1.20
C TYR A 98 -6.76 3.81 -0.15
N ILE A 99 -6.37 2.80 0.64
CA ILE A 99 -7.15 2.30 1.78
C ILE A 99 -7.42 3.42 2.79
N ASN A 100 -6.38 4.16 3.19
CA ASN A 100 -6.52 5.29 4.11
C ASN A 100 -7.50 6.35 3.58
N ALA A 101 -7.45 6.62 2.27
CA ALA A 101 -8.37 7.57 1.65
C ALA A 101 -9.83 7.07 1.63
N LEU A 102 -10.05 5.77 1.40
CA LEU A 102 -11.36 5.13 1.50
C LEU A 102 -11.92 5.20 2.92
N GLU A 103 -11.13 4.87 3.94
CA GLU A 103 -11.54 4.89 5.35
C GLU A 103 -11.86 6.31 5.85
N LYS A 104 -11.07 7.29 5.39
CA LYS A 104 -11.33 8.70 5.66
C LYS A 104 -12.64 9.15 5.01
N ALA A 105 -12.85 8.80 3.74
CA ALA A 105 -14.06 9.16 3.02
C ALA A 105 -15.31 8.45 3.57
N SER A 106 -15.17 7.22 4.08
CA SER A 106 -16.28 6.49 4.71
C SER A 106 -16.67 7.03 6.09
N GLY A 107 -15.86 7.91 6.69
CA GLY A 107 -16.08 8.46 8.02
C GLY A 107 -15.62 7.54 9.16
N LYS A 108 -15.00 6.40 8.87
CA LYS A 108 -14.53 5.44 9.88
C LYS A 108 -13.48 6.01 10.82
N ILE A 109 -12.55 6.80 10.27
CA ILE A 109 -11.49 7.45 11.06
C ILE A 109 -12.08 8.51 11.99
N ALA A 110 -13.05 9.31 11.52
CA ALA A 110 -13.72 10.31 12.34
C ALA A 110 -14.56 9.68 13.47
N GLN A 111 -15.28 8.59 13.17
CA GLN A 111 -16.08 7.87 14.14
C GLN A 111 -15.23 7.18 15.22
N SER A 112 -14.09 6.58 14.83
CA SER A 112 -13.18 5.92 15.78
C SER A 112 -12.56 6.91 16.77
N ASP A 113 -12.19 8.12 16.32
CA ASP A 113 -11.65 9.17 17.19
C ASP A 113 -12.70 9.70 18.17
N ASP A 114 -13.95 9.89 17.73
CA ASP A 114 -15.04 10.32 18.58
C ASP A 114 -15.44 9.25 19.60
N GLU A 115 -15.50 7.97 19.21
CA GLU A 115 -15.76 6.85 20.12
C GLU A 115 -14.65 6.68 21.18
N ALA A 116 -13.38 6.83 20.79
CA ALA A 116 -12.25 6.79 21.71
C ALA A 116 -12.31 7.92 22.76
N ARG A 117 -12.65 9.14 22.33
CA ARG A 117 -12.85 10.30 23.23
C ARG A 117 -14.02 10.09 24.18
N GLN A 118 -15.13 9.54 23.70
CA GLN A 118 -16.30 9.24 24.52
C GLN A 118 -16.00 8.16 25.57
N LYS A 119 -15.29 7.08 25.21
CA LYS A 119 -14.86 6.04 26.15
C LYS A 119 -13.93 6.58 27.22
N ALA A 120 -12.96 7.42 26.84
CA ALA A 120 -12.07 8.09 27.81
C ALA A 120 -12.85 9.01 28.76
N ALA A 121 -13.83 9.76 28.25
CA ALA A 121 -14.68 10.63 29.07
C ALA A 121 -15.66 9.86 29.98
N GLN A 122 -16.04 8.63 29.62
CA GLN A 122 -16.84 7.74 30.47
C GLN A 122 -15.99 7.12 31.58
N GLN A 123 -14.81 6.59 31.26
CA GLN A 123 -13.87 6.06 32.26
C GLN A 123 -13.45 7.13 33.29
N GLY A 124 -13.27 8.38 32.85
CA GLY A 124 -12.96 9.49 33.75
C GLY A 124 -14.10 9.86 34.73
N ARG A 125 -15.35 9.48 34.44
CA ARG A 125 -16.50 9.70 35.34
C ARG A 125 -16.74 8.55 36.32
N GLU A 126 -16.27 7.35 36.00
CA GLU A 126 -16.39 6.18 36.90
C GLU A 126 -15.33 6.15 38.01
N LEU A 127 -14.31 7.02 37.91
CA LEU A 127 -13.20 7.13 38.86
C LEU A 127 -13.35 8.30 39.88
N THR A 128 -14.48 8.99 39.89
CA THR A 128 -14.83 10.08 40.83
C THR A 128 -16.09 9.75 41.60
#